data_AF-A0A8H9IDK9-F1
#
_entry.id   AF-A0A8H9IDK9-F1
#
_cell.length_a   1.000
_cell.length_b   1.000
_cell.length_c   1.000
_cell.angle_alpha   90.00
_cell.angle_beta   90.00
_cell.angle_gamma   90.00
#
_symmetry.space_group_name_H-M   'P 1'
#
loop_
_entity.id
_entity.type
_entity.pdbx_description
1 polymer ?
#
loop_
_entity_poly.entity_id
_entity_poly.type
_entity_poly.pdbx_seq_one_letter_code
_entity_poly.pdbx_strand_id
1 'polypeptide(L)'
;MRQIEILLNEYGHSHTNKFNILIHAVAVPAIYFVTLGLVWSIPRPEVLVHFDVTWAHIAVIPMLIYYFRLSGPIGAAMTLLSVVSLYGIMLIERSVYDVWMVCLVLFVVMWILQFVGHKVEGKSPSFLKDVQFLLVGPAWWWVHWLKRMNIPY
;
A
#
# COMPACT_ATOMS: atom_id res chain seq x y z
N MET A 1 -8.46 8.27 22.39
CA MET A 1 -7.55 8.02 21.26
C MET A 1 -8.38 7.75 20.04
N ARG A 2 -8.06 8.38 18.90
CA ARG A 2 -8.77 8.13 17.63
C ARG A 2 -8.40 6.74 17.12
N GLN A 3 -9.30 6.11 16.35
CA GLN A 3 -9.08 4.74 15.84
C GLN A 3 -7.74 4.60 15.10
N ILE A 4 -7.37 5.62 14.32
CA ILE A 4 -6.09 5.65 13.60
C ILE A 4 -4.88 5.58 14.54
N GLU A 5 -4.92 6.26 15.70
CA GLU A 5 -3.81 6.25 16.66
C GLU A 5 -3.62 4.86 17.25
N ILE A 6 -4.72 4.16 17.53
CA ILE A 6 -4.69 2.78 18.05
C ILE A 6 -4.04 1.84 17.02
N LEU A 7 -4.51 1.89 15.77
CA LEU A 7 -3.99 1.05 14.68
C LEU A 7 -2.50 1.31 14.43
N LEU A 8 -2.08 2.59 14.39
CA LEU A 8 -0.68 2.96 14.15
C LEU A 8 0.22 2.58 15.32
N ASN A 9 -0.25 2.71 16.56
CA ASN A 9 0.51 2.29 17.74
C ASN A 9 0.68 0.77 17.76
N GLU A 10 -0.39 0.01 17.50
CA GLU A 10 -0.32 -1.44 17.41
C GLU A 10 0.62 -1.91 16.30
N TYR A 11 0.55 -1.28 15.13
CA TYR A 11 1.49 -1.56 14.04
C TYR A 11 2.93 -1.22 14.44
N GLY A 12 3.16 -0.11 15.14
CA GLY A 12 4.49 0.28 15.62
C GLY A 12 5.11 -0.71 16.61
N HIS A 13 4.30 -1.43 17.40
CA HIS A 13 4.80 -2.43 18.36
C HIS A 13 5.51 -3.60 17.70
N SER A 14 5.25 -3.90 16.43
CA SER A 14 5.94 -4.95 15.64
C SER A 14 7.02 -4.40 14.71
N HIS A 15 7.33 -3.11 14.78
CA HIS A 15 8.33 -2.45 13.93
C HIS A 15 9.21 -1.50 14.76
N THR A 16 10.15 -2.07 15.51
CA THR A 16 11.05 -1.32 16.40
C THR A 16 12.51 -1.35 15.94
N ASN A 17 12.92 -2.39 15.19
CA ASN A 17 14.25 -2.50 14.65
C ASN A 17 14.42 -1.58 13.42
N LYS A 18 15.48 -0.75 13.41
CA LYS A 18 15.76 0.20 12.33
C LYS A 18 15.90 -0.45 10.95
N PHE A 19 16.46 -1.66 10.89
CA PHE A 19 16.60 -2.42 9.63
C PHE A 19 15.24 -2.87 9.12
N ASN A 20 14.39 -3.41 10.00
CA ASN A 20 13.02 -3.81 9.64
C ASN A 20 12.20 -2.60 9.16
N ILE A 21 12.28 -1.47 9.88
CA ILE A 21 11.63 -0.22 9.51
C ILE A 21 12.11 0.25 8.12
N LEU A 22 13.41 0.19 7.83
CA LEU A 22 13.96 0.60 6.52
C LEU A 22 13.44 -0.28 5.39
N ILE A 23 13.43 -1.61 5.59
CA ILE A 23 12.86 -2.55 4.62
C ILE A 23 11.39 -2.20 4.37
N HIS A 24 10.60 -2.02 5.42
CA HIS A 24 9.18 -1.69 5.30
C HIS A 24 8.96 -0.34 4.61
N ALA A 25 9.85 0.64 4.85
CA ALA A 25 9.75 1.95 4.22
C ALA A 25 9.84 1.91 2.69
N VAL A 26 10.49 0.88 2.13
CA VAL A 26 10.58 0.63 0.69
C VAL A 26 9.52 -0.38 0.23
N ALA A 27 9.42 -1.51 0.93
CA ALA A 27 8.60 -2.63 0.52
C ALA A 27 7.09 -2.32 0.61
N VAL A 28 6.64 -1.58 1.62
CA VAL A 28 5.20 -1.27 1.79
C VAL A 28 4.62 -0.45 0.63
N PRO A 29 5.18 0.72 0.25
CA PRO A 29 4.65 1.47 -0.89
C PRO A 29 4.84 0.70 -2.21
N ALA A 30 5.91 -0.09 -2.35
CA ALA A 30 6.11 -0.93 -3.53
C ALA A 30 5.05 -2.04 -3.62
N ILE A 31 4.76 -2.75 -2.53
CA ILE A 31 3.72 -3.80 -2.48
C ILE A 31 2.35 -3.21 -2.76
N TYR A 32 2.05 -2.03 -2.23
CA TYR A 32 0.84 -1.30 -2.56
C TYR A 32 0.72 -1.05 -4.07
N PHE A 33 1.76 -0.49 -4.68
CA PHE A 33 1.85 -0.25 -6.12
C PHE A 33 1.62 -1.52 -6.94
N VAL A 34 2.38 -2.58 -6.65
CA VAL A 34 2.30 -3.81 -7.45
C VAL A 34 1.01 -4.58 -7.20
N THR A 35 0.39 -4.46 -6.02
CA THR A 35 -0.93 -5.05 -5.76
C THR A 35 -1.98 -4.40 -6.64
N LEU A 36 -1.97 -3.06 -6.75
CA LEU A 36 -2.83 -2.35 -7.70
C LEU A 36 -2.54 -2.76 -9.15
N GLY A 37 -1.26 -2.97 -9.53
CA GLY A 37 -0.89 -3.42 -10.88
C GLY A 37 -1.35 -4.85 -11.20
N LEU A 38 -1.31 -5.76 -10.22
CA LEU A 38 -1.87 -7.11 -10.36
C LEU A 38 -3.39 -7.05 -10.53
N VAL A 39 -4.09 -6.23 -9.73
CA VAL A 39 -5.54 -6.03 -9.87
C VAL A 39 -5.88 -5.35 -11.20
N TRP A 40 -5.06 -4.40 -11.65
CA TRP A 40 -5.20 -3.72 -12.95
C TRP A 40 -5.18 -4.73 -14.09
N SER A 41 -4.33 -5.76 -13.98
CA SER A 41 -4.11 -6.76 -15.03
C SER A 41 -5.18 -7.85 -15.11
N ILE A 42 -6.18 -7.83 -14.22
CA ILE A 42 -7.29 -8.80 -14.26
C ILE A 42 -8.12 -8.54 -15.52
N PRO A 43 -8.44 -9.57 -16.33
CA PRO A 43 -9.31 -9.42 -17.49
C PRO A 43 -10.62 -8.71 -17.14
N ARG A 44 -10.99 -7.72 -17.95
CA ARG A 44 -12.14 -6.85 -17.71
C ARG A 44 -13.25 -7.08 -18.76
N PRO A 45 -14.54 -7.09 -18.36
CA PRO A 45 -15.65 -7.19 -19.30
C PRO A 45 -15.73 -5.96 -20.21
N GLU A 46 -16.38 -6.09 -21.37
CA GLU A 46 -16.45 -5.03 -22.40
C GLU A 46 -16.95 -3.69 -21.86
N VAL A 47 -17.89 -3.68 -20.90
CA VAL A 47 -18.37 -2.46 -20.27
C VAL A 47 -17.25 -1.67 -19.59
N LEU A 48 -16.34 -2.34 -18.90
CA LEU A 48 -15.20 -1.69 -18.25
C LEU A 48 -14.15 -1.24 -19.26
N VAL A 49 -13.97 -1.99 -20.35
CA VAL A 49 -13.11 -1.57 -21.48
C VAL A 49 -13.64 -0.28 -22.11
N HIS A 50 -14.96 -0.20 -22.34
CA HIS A 50 -15.60 0.97 -22.97
C HIS A 50 -15.37 2.27 -22.19
N PHE A 51 -15.41 2.21 -20.86
CA PHE A 51 -15.18 3.38 -20.00
C PHE A 51 -13.70 3.59 -19.63
N ASP A 52 -12.80 2.77 -20.16
CA ASP A 52 -11.40 2.69 -19.76
C ASP A 52 -11.18 2.57 -18.23
N VAL A 53 -12.04 1.80 -17.58
CA VAL A 53 -11.97 1.51 -16.15
C VAL A 53 -11.35 0.13 -15.95
N THR A 54 -10.47 0.00 -14.96
CA THR A 54 -9.90 -1.29 -14.56
C THR A 54 -10.38 -1.68 -13.16
N TRP A 55 -10.19 -2.94 -12.77
CA TRP A 55 -10.52 -3.39 -11.41
C TRP A 55 -9.74 -2.62 -10.34
N ALA A 56 -8.53 -2.11 -10.66
CA ALA A 56 -7.75 -1.29 -9.74
C ALA A 56 -8.45 0.05 -9.43
N HIS A 57 -9.03 0.70 -10.44
CA HIS A 57 -9.82 1.93 -10.22
C HIS A 57 -11.01 1.68 -9.28
N ILE A 58 -11.70 0.56 -9.48
CA ILE A 58 -12.83 0.16 -8.64
C ILE A 58 -12.36 -0.16 -7.20
N ALA A 59 -11.26 -0.90 -7.05
CA ALA A 59 -10.73 -1.32 -5.75
C ALA A 59 -10.22 -0.14 -4.91
N VAL A 60 -9.70 0.92 -5.55
CA VAL A 60 -9.21 2.11 -4.86
C VAL A 60 -10.34 2.86 -4.14
N ILE A 61 -11.58 2.83 -4.66
CA ILE A 61 -12.72 3.57 -4.08
C ILE A 61 -13.02 3.15 -2.62
N PRO A 62 -13.37 1.89 -2.31
CA PRO A 62 -13.67 1.48 -0.93
C PRO A 62 -12.47 1.63 0.00
N MET A 63 -11.26 1.47 -0.52
CA MET A 63 -10.02 1.67 0.23
C MET A 63 -9.79 3.14 0.60
N LEU A 64 -10.02 4.08 -0.32
CA LEU A 64 -9.96 5.52 0.01
C LEU A 64 -11.06 5.91 0.99
N ILE A 65 -12.28 5.37 0.85
CA ILE A 65 -13.35 5.56 1.84
C ILE A 65 -12.88 5.11 3.23
N TYR A 66 -12.21 3.96 3.34
CA TYR A 66 -11.62 3.49 4.59
C TYR A 66 -10.61 4.50 5.14
N TYR A 67 -9.66 4.99 4.34
CA TYR A 67 -8.66 5.95 4.80
C TYR A 67 -9.23 7.31 5.20
N PHE A 68 -10.18 7.85 4.43
CA PHE A 68 -10.86 9.10 4.79
C PHE A 68 -11.71 8.97 6.05
N ARG A 69 -12.27 7.79 6.33
CA ARG A 69 -12.97 7.51 7.61
C ARG A 69 -12.01 7.47 8.80
N LEU A 70 -10.76 7.08 8.59
CA LEU A 70 -9.74 7.10 9.64
C LEU A 70 -9.21 8.52 9.91
N SER A 71 -8.91 9.26 8.84
CA SER A 71 -8.34 10.61 8.92
C SER A 71 -8.35 11.30 7.55
N GLY A 72 -8.78 12.56 7.49
CA GLY A 72 -8.77 13.37 6.26
C GLY A 72 -7.38 13.46 5.61
N PRO A 73 -6.34 13.87 6.35
CA PRO A 73 -4.96 13.92 5.85
C PRO A 73 -4.40 12.57 5.38
N ILE A 74 -4.71 11.46 6.05
CA ILE A 74 -4.30 10.13 5.59
C ILE A 74 -5.05 9.76 4.32
N GLY A 75 -6.34 10.04 4.24
CA GLY A 75 -7.12 9.86 3.01
C GLY A 75 -6.51 10.63 1.83
N ALA A 76 -6.13 11.89 2.04
CA ALA A 76 -5.46 12.70 1.02
C ALA A 76 -4.08 12.13 0.63
N ALA A 77 -3.28 11.70 1.60
CA ALA A 77 -1.98 11.10 1.35
C ALA A 77 -2.08 9.76 0.57
N MET A 78 -3.05 8.92 0.94
CA MET A 78 -3.33 7.67 0.23
C MET A 78 -3.95 7.91 -1.15
N THR A 79 -4.69 9.01 -1.34
CA THR A 79 -5.16 9.44 -2.66
C THR A 79 -3.98 9.77 -3.56
N LEU A 80 -3.01 10.55 -3.06
CA LEU A 80 -1.78 10.86 -3.78
C LEU A 80 -1.01 9.58 -4.15
N LEU A 81 -0.81 8.67 -3.19
CA LEU A 81 -0.12 7.40 -3.45
C LEU A 81 -0.86 6.56 -4.51
N SER A 82 -2.19 6.53 -4.47
CA SER A 82 -3.02 5.82 -5.45
C SER A 82 -2.88 6.42 -6.85
N VAL A 83 -2.96 7.74 -6.98
CA VAL A 83 -2.82 8.44 -8.26
C VAL A 83 -1.45 8.18 -8.87
N VAL A 84 -0.38 8.34 -8.07
CA VAL A 84 0.99 8.05 -8.51
C VAL A 84 1.14 6.59 -8.94
N SER A 85 0.51 5.67 -8.19
CA SER A 85 0.58 4.24 -8.51
C SER A 85 -0.14 3.89 -9.80
N LEU A 86 -1.38 4.34 -9.97
CA LEU A 86 -2.16 4.11 -11.19
C LEU A 86 -1.47 4.74 -12.41
N TYR A 87 -0.90 5.93 -12.25
CA TYR A 87 -0.11 6.56 -13.31
C TYR A 87 1.14 5.73 -13.67
N GLY A 88 1.89 5.26 -12.68
CA GLY A 88 3.05 4.40 -12.92
C GLY A 88 2.69 3.07 -13.58
N ILE A 89 1.56 2.46 -13.21
CA ILE A 89 1.03 1.25 -13.85
C ILE A 89 0.68 1.52 -15.32
N MET A 90 -0.01 2.63 -15.60
CA MET A 90 -0.34 3.07 -16.96
C MET A 90 0.93 3.27 -17.81
N LEU A 91 2.02 3.78 -17.23
CA LEU A 91 3.30 3.89 -17.94
C LEU A 91 3.90 2.53 -18.29
N ILE A 92 3.78 1.54 -17.40
CA ILE A 92 4.24 0.16 -17.68
C ILE A 92 3.36 -0.46 -18.78
N GLU A 93 2.04 -0.28 -18.71
CA GLU A 93 1.10 -0.77 -19.73
C GLU A 93 1.40 -0.22 -21.14
N ARG A 94 1.86 1.03 -21.22
CA ARG A 94 2.27 1.66 -22.48
C ARG A 94 3.68 1.31 -22.93
N SER A 95 4.42 0.53 -22.14
CA SER A 95 5.77 0.09 -22.45
C SER A 95 5.77 -1.25 -23.20
N VAL A 96 6.95 -1.85 -23.35
CA VAL A 96 7.10 -3.19 -23.94
C VAL A 96 6.91 -4.33 -22.93
N TYR A 97 6.70 -4.00 -21.64
CA TYR A 97 6.61 -4.99 -20.57
C TYR A 97 5.16 -5.27 -20.16
N ASP A 98 4.85 -6.53 -19.90
CA ASP A 98 3.57 -6.94 -19.32
C ASP A 98 3.46 -6.48 -17.85
N VAL A 99 2.46 -5.65 -17.56
CA VAL A 99 2.19 -5.12 -16.20
C VAL A 99 2.15 -6.24 -15.16
N TRP A 100 1.41 -7.31 -15.43
CA TRP A 100 1.24 -8.40 -14.47
C TRP A 100 2.55 -9.11 -14.15
N MET A 101 3.45 -9.28 -15.12
CA MET A 101 4.75 -9.93 -14.90
C MET A 101 5.65 -9.04 -14.05
N VAL A 102 5.75 -7.76 -14.41
CA VAL A 102 6.55 -6.77 -13.67
C VAL A 102 6.06 -6.70 -12.22
N CYS A 103 4.75 -6.56 -12.03
CA CYS A 103 4.15 -6.46 -10.71
C CYS A 103 4.27 -7.77 -9.92
N LEU A 104 4.13 -8.95 -10.55
CA LEU A 104 4.25 -10.23 -9.86
C LEU A 104 5.67 -10.46 -9.35
N VAL A 105 6.68 -10.22 -10.18
CA VAL A 105 8.09 -10.37 -9.79
C VAL A 105 8.41 -9.44 -8.62
N LEU A 106 8.06 -8.17 -8.75
CA LEU A 106 8.29 -7.19 -7.68
C LEU A 106 7.48 -7.50 -6.42
N PHE A 107 6.25 -8.01 -6.54
CA PHE A 107 5.43 -8.45 -5.40
C PHE A 107 6.15 -9.53 -4.61
N VAL A 108 6.63 -10.58 -5.27
CA VAL A 108 7.37 -11.67 -4.61
C VAL A 108 8.64 -11.15 -3.94
N VAL A 109 9.43 -10.34 -4.65
CA VAL A 109 10.69 -9.79 -4.11
C VAL A 109 10.42 -8.93 -2.87
N MET A 110 9.45 -8.01 -2.93
CA MET A 110 9.16 -7.11 -1.82
C MET A 110 8.58 -7.85 -0.61
N TRP A 111 7.76 -8.89 -0.82
CA TRP A 111 7.28 -9.73 0.27
C TRP A 111 8.40 -10.53 0.93
N ILE A 112 9.32 -11.10 0.15
CA ILE A 112 10.52 -11.75 0.69
C ILE A 112 11.30 -10.76 1.56
N LEU A 113 11.51 -9.52 1.07
CA LEU A 113 12.18 -8.49 1.85
C LEU A 113 11.43 -8.19 3.15
N GLN A 114 10.10 -8.00 3.14
CA GLN A 114 9.32 -7.80 4.37
C GLN A 114 9.49 -8.95 5.36
N PHE A 115 9.45 -10.21 4.90
CA PHE A 115 9.65 -11.36 5.79
C PHE A 115 11.07 -11.42 6.36
N VAL A 116 12.09 -11.02 5.59
CA VAL A 116 13.46 -10.87 6.10
C VAL A 116 13.52 -9.79 7.19
N GLY A 117 12.86 -8.66 6.98
CA GLY A 117 12.73 -7.60 8.00
C GLY A 117 12.12 -8.12 9.30
N HIS A 118 10.99 -8.83 9.20
CA HIS A 118 10.32 -9.42 10.36
C HIS A 118 11.14 -10.53 11.04
N LYS A 119 11.93 -11.30 10.29
CA LYS A 119 12.85 -12.29 10.85
C LYS A 119 13.91 -11.63 11.73
N VAL A 120 14.43 -10.47 11.31
CA VAL A 120 15.39 -9.69 12.11
C VAL A 120 14.72 -8.99 13.30
N GLU A 121 13.47 -8.53 13.14
CA GLU A 121 12.68 -7.96 14.24
C GLU A 121 12.37 -9.00 15.34
N GLY A 122 12.22 -10.27 14.97
CA GLY A 122 11.82 -11.34 15.89
C GLY A 122 10.34 -11.32 16.28
N LYS A 123 9.55 -10.44 15.66
CA LYS A 123 8.09 -10.33 15.85
C LYS A 123 7.36 -10.69 14.57
N SER A 124 6.30 -11.47 14.71
CA SER A 124 5.44 -11.87 13.58
C SER A 124 4.81 -10.65 12.90
N PRO A 125 4.60 -10.70 11.57
CA PRO A 125 3.89 -9.66 10.85
C PRO A 125 2.49 -9.38 11.41
N SER A 126 2.13 -8.10 11.56
CA SER A 126 0.85 -7.70 12.16
C SER A 126 -0.36 -8.21 11.38
N PHE A 127 -0.25 -8.38 10.06
CA PHE A 127 -1.37 -8.86 9.25
C PHE A 127 -1.76 -10.31 9.53
N LEU A 128 -0.89 -11.10 10.18
CA LEU A 128 -1.23 -12.45 10.64
C LEU A 128 -2.22 -12.44 11.80
N LYS A 129 -2.27 -11.34 12.56
CA LYS A 129 -3.26 -11.13 13.61
C LYS A 129 -4.57 -10.62 13.01
N ASP A 130 -4.47 -9.66 12.10
CA ASP A 130 -5.61 -9.06 11.44
C ASP A 130 -5.21 -8.52 10.06
N VAL A 131 -5.90 -9.00 9.02
CA VAL A 131 -5.65 -8.60 7.63
C VAL A 131 -5.76 -7.09 7.40
N GLN A 132 -6.49 -6.35 8.26
CA GLN A 132 -6.58 -4.89 8.19
C GLN A 132 -5.20 -4.22 8.26
N PHE A 133 -4.20 -4.85 8.89
CA PHE A 133 -2.85 -4.29 8.98
C PHE A 133 -2.13 -4.21 7.64
N LEU A 134 -2.61 -4.88 6.59
CA LEU A 134 -2.17 -4.64 5.21
C LEU A 134 -2.52 -3.22 4.75
N LEU A 135 -3.67 -2.68 5.19
CA LEU A 135 -4.09 -1.30 4.91
C LEU A 135 -3.43 -0.29 5.84
N VAL A 136 -3.11 -0.69 7.08
CA VAL A 136 -2.44 0.20 8.05
C VAL A 136 -0.99 0.48 7.66
N GLY A 137 -0.27 -0.50 7.09
CA GLY A 137 1.14 -0.33 6.68
C GLY A 137 1.39 0.90 5.79
N PRO A 138 0.68 1.04 4.65
CA PRO A 138 0.81 2.21 3.77
C PRO A 138 0.47 3.54 4.47
N ALA A 139 -0.53 3.56 5.36
CA ALA A 139 -0.85 4.74 6.15
C ALA A 139 0.26 5.08 7.16
N TRP A 140 0.85 4.07 7.81
CA TRP A 140 1.97 4.23 8.74
C TRP A 140 3.20 4.86 8.07
N TRP A 141 3.46 4.51 6.80
CA TRP A 141 4.51 5.16 6.00
C TRP A 141 4.31 6.67 5.87
N TRP A 142 3.08 7.11 5.59
CA TRP A 142 2.75 8.54 5.47
C TRP A 142 2.82 9.31 6.78
N VAL A 143 2.49 8.67 7.90
CA VAL A 143 2.49 9.31 9.23
C VAL A 143 3.84 9.92 9.58
N HIS A 144 4.94 9.27 9.18
CA HIS A 144 6.28 9.83 9.37
C HIS A 144 6.46 11.19 8.67
N TRP A 145 5.92 11.34 7.47
CA TRP A 145 5.94 12.58 6.69
C TRP A 145 4.97 13.62 7.24
N LEU A 146 3.75 13.21 7.61
CA LEU A 146 2.74 14.11 8.17
C LEU A 146 3.23 14.73 9.49
N LYS A 147 3.87 13.95 10.37
CA LYS A 147 4.52 14.45 11.59
C LYS A 147 5.62 15.47 11.29
N ARG A 148 6.48 15.20 10.30
CA ARG A 148 7.54 16.14 9.87
C ARG A 148 6.99 17.46 9.33
N MET A 149 5.82 17.43 8.71
CA MET A 149 5.12 18.62 8.18
C MET A 149 4.19 19.29 9.21
N ASN A 150 4.14 18.79 10.44
CA ASN A 150 3.23 19.26 11.50
C ASN A 150 1.74 19.23 11.10
N ILE A 151 1.33 18.25 10.30
CA ILE A 151 -0.06 18.06 9.88
C ILE A 151 -0.72 17.09 10.87
N PRO A 152 -1.78 17.52 11.61
CA PRO A 152 -2.53 16.64 12.48
C PRO A 152 -3.35 15.67 11.63
N TYR A 153 -3.26 14.38 11.91
CA TYR A 153 -3.96 13.33 11.17
C TYR A 153 -4.79 12.51 12.11
#